data_AF-A0A8X6X3N5-F1
#
_entry.id   AF-A0A8X6X3N5-F1
#
_cell.length_a   1.000
_cell.length_b   1.000
_cell.length_c   1.000
_cell.angle_alpha   90.00
_cell.angle_beta   90.00
_cell.angle_gamma   90.00
#
_symmetry.space_group_name_H-M   'P 1'
#
loop_
_entity.id
_entity.type
_entity.pdbx_description
1 polymer ?
#
loop_
_entity_poly.entity_id
_entity_poly.type
_entity_poly.pdbx_seq_one_letter_code
_entity_poly.pdbx_strand_id
1 'polypeptide(L)'
;MAEIFNYIENPDDSQFTLKELRDVLTGYDPEEERLRNVEAAAAIIRDDIRSSIVETRTYPPPSKVNDGKSRKVNQEIPKSLLHFLQEVITKNRRKITNSKTKCKLISHAIMAALQEQSFSSQLLLSLSVSLHRRYRSERLIDMLYSLGFAASYGKTVQYEISTAYHPQPRILSSKSGGAIS
;
A
#
# COMPACT_ATOMS: atom_id res chain seq x y z
N MET A 1 -13.42 31.53 31.74
CA MET A 1 -13.68 32.98 31.97
C MET A 1 -13.11 33.46 33.29
N ALA A 2 -13.58 32.98 34.45
CA ALA A 2 -13.09 33.47 35.76
C ALA A 2 -11.56 33.31 35.97
N GLU A 3 -10.98 32.19 35.54
CA GLU A 3 -9.53 31.92 35.66
C GLU A 3 -8.67 32.97 34.93
N ILE A 4 -9.12 33.46 33.78
CA ILE A 4 -8.37 34.44 32.97
C ILE A 4 -8.18 35.77 33.73
N PHE A 5 -9.17 36.19 34.53
CA PHE A 5 -9.04 37.42 35.32
C PHE A 5 -7.98 37.28 36.42
N ASN A 6 -7.93 36.15 37.13
CA ASN A 6 -6.87 35.87 38.12
C ASN A 6 -5.46 35.92 37.52
N TYR A 7 -5.28 35.44 36.28
CA TYR A 7 -4.00 35.50 35.56
C TYR A 7 -3.59 36.90 35.09
N ILE A 8 -4.53 37.83 34.95
CA ILE A 8 -4.26 39.22 34.55
C ILE A 8 -4.00 40.11 35.78
N GLU A 9 -4.64 39.83 36.92
CA GLU A 9 -4.46 40.63 38.15
C GLU A 9 -3.15 40.35 38.90
N ASN A 10 -2.51 39.19 38.72
CA ASN A 10 -1.25 38.82 39.39
C ASN A 10 -0.11 38.52 38.40
N PRO A 11 0.52 39.56 37.81
CA PRO A 11 1.56 39.40 36.79
C PRO A 11 2.88 38.81 37.33
N ASP A 12 3.17 38.98 38.63
CA ASP A 12 4.41 38.47 39.26
C ASP A 12 4.37 36.95 39.53
N ASP A 13 3.18 36.37 39.73
CA ASP A 13 2.98 34.93 39.98
C ASP A 13 2.72 34.12 38.70
N SER A 14 2.46 34.78 37.57
CA SER A 14 1.86 34.16 36.37
C SER A 14 2.77 34.18 35.14
N GLN A 15 3.96 33.57 35.21
CA GLN A 15 4.73 33.24 34.02
C GLN A 15 4.11 32.05 33.26
N PHE A 16 3.10 32.33 32.44
CA PHE A 16 2.61 31.38 31.43
C PHE A 16 3.13 31.75 30.03
N THR A 17 3.31 30.74 29.19
CA THR A 17 3.70 30.93 27.79
C THR A 17 2.50 31.28 26.93
N LEU A 18 2.72 32.00 25.82
CA LEU A 18 1.67 32.26 24.81
C LEU A 18 1.02 30.98 24.27
N LYS A 19 1.72 29.84 24.37
CA LYS A 19 1.18 28.53 24.02
C LYS A 19 0.12 28.08 25.03
N GLU A 20 0.39 28.17 26.33
CA GLU A 20 -0.57 27.80 27.38
C GLU A 20 -1.81 28.71 27.36
N LEU A 21 -1.63 30.02 27.12
CA LEU A 21 -2.76 30.94 26.95
C LEU A 21 -3.64 30.55 25.75
N ARG A 22 -3.03 30.24 24.60
CA ARG A 22 -3.75 29.74 23.43
C ARG A 22 -4.51 28.45 23.76
N ASP A 23 -3.83 27.50 24.40
CA ASP A 23 -4.35 26.16 24.65
C ASP A 23 -5.59 26.21 25.58
N VAL A 24 -5.58 27.10 26.59
CA VAL A 24 -6.75 27.39 27.45
C VAL A 24 -7.86 28.11 26.67
N LEU A 25 -7.54 29.08 25.81
CA LEU A 25 -8.54 29.85 25.06
C LEU A 25 -9.25 29.05 23.98
N THR A 26 -8.58 28.07 23.35
CA THR A 26 -9.19 27.25 22.28
C THR A 26 -9.71 25.89 22.77
N GLY A 27 -9.59 25.56 24.06
CA GLY A 27 -9.94 24.24 24.58
C GLY A 27 -9.10 23.12 23.95
N TYR A 28 -7.81 23.39 23.77
CA TYR A 28 -6.89 22.56 22.99
C TYR A 28 -6.63 21.20 23.66
N ASP A 29 -7.22 20.14 23.11
CA ASP A 29 -6.77 18.77 23.35
C ASP A 29 -5.66 18.40 22.33
N PRO A 30 -4.42 18.12 22.78
CA PRO A 30 -3.35 17.67 21.91
C PRO A 30 -3.64 16.34 21.22
N GLU A 31 -4.42 15.42 21.80
CA GLU A 31 -4.76 14.15 21.13
C GLU A 31 -5.80 14.37 20.02
N GLU A 32 -6.78 15.27 20.22
CA GLU A 32 -7.74 15.65 19.19
C GLU A 32 -7.06 16.38 18.01
N GLU A 33 -6.10 17.29 18.26
CA GLU A 33 -5.31 17.90 17.18
C GLU A 33 -4.46 16.86 16.44
N ARG A 34 -3.85 15.90 17.14
CA ARG A 34 -3.13 14.79 16.51
C ARG A 34 -4.05 13.93 15.64
N LEU A 35 -5.30 13.69 16.07
CA LEU A 35 -6.28 12.96 15.26
C LEU A 35 -6.67 13.74 13.99
N ARG A 36 -6.99 15.04 14.12
CA ARG A 36 -7.25 15.93 12.97
C ARG A 36 -6.12 15.92 11.93
N ASN A 37 -4.86 15.93 12.39
CA ASN A 37 -3.69 15.83 11.52
C ASN A 37 -3.60 14.48 10.78
N VAL A 38 -3.97 13.37 11.44
CA VAL A 38 -4.02 12.05 10.80
C VAL A 38 -5.17 11.96 9.79
N GLU A 39 -6.33 12.53 10.09
CA GLU A 39 -7.47 12.60 9.16
C GLU A 39 -7.14 13.42 7.90
N ALA A 40 -6.50 14.58 8.06
CA ALA A 40 -6.03 15.39 6.94
C ALA A 40 -5.02 14.63 6.06
N ALA A 41 -4.06 13.94 6.68
CA ALA A 41 -3.10 13.11 5.95
C ALA A 41 -3.78 11.93 5.23
N ALA A 42 -4.78 11.30 5.85
CA ALA A 42 -5.56 10.22 5.26
C ALA A 42 -6.40 10.69 4.07
N ALA A 43 -6.99 11.90 4.13
CA ALA A 43 -7.72 12.50 3.02
C ALA A 43 -6.81 12.72 1.79
N ILE A 44 -5.62 13.33 1.99
CA ILE A 44 -4.63 13.53 0.93
C ILE A 44 -4.25 12.19 0.27
N ILE A 45 -3.92 11.16 1.08
CA ILE A 45 -3.56 9.84 0.57
C ILE A 45 -4.73 9.20 -0.20
N ARG A 46 -5.97 9.37 0.26
CA ARG A 46 -7.16 8.81 -0.38
C ARG A 46 -7.42 9.42 -1.76
N ASP A 47 -7.26 10.74 -1.89
CA ASP A 47 -7.50 11.44 -3.15
C ASP A 47 -6.34 11.27 -4.15
N ASP A 48 -5.10 11.14 -3.66
CA ASP A 48 -3.94 10.68 -4.44
C ASP A 48 -4.13 9.25 -5.00
N ILE A 49 -4.75 8.34 -4.23
CA ILE A 49 -5.10 6.99 -4.70
C ILE A 49 -6.21 7.04 -5.75
N ARG A 50 -7.26 7.83 -5.51
CA ARG A 50 -8.39 7.99 -6.47
C ARG A 50 -7.97 8.60 -7.79
N SER A 51 -7.07 9.58 -7.77
CA SER A 51 -6.52 10.24 -8.96
C SER A 51 -5.48 9.39 -9.70
N SER A 52 -4.99 8.30 -9.10
CA SER A 52 -4.09 7.38 -9.80
C SER A 52 -4.82 6.60 -10.89
N ILE A 53 -4.52 6.96 -12.15
CA ILE A 53 -5.02 6.23 -13.33
C ILE A 53 -4.25 4.92 -13.44
N VAL A 54 -4.93 3.82 -13.16
CA VAL A 54 -4.40 2.46 -13.32
C VAL A 54 -5.01 1.85 -14.58
N GLU A 55 -4.18 1.36 -15.50
CA GLU A 55 -4.65 0.72 -16.74
C GLU A 55 -5.24 -0.68 -16.47
N THR A 56 -6.49 -0.73 -16.02
CA THR A 56 -7.26 -1.98 -15.79
C THR A 56 -7.37 -2.88 -17.02
N ARG A 57 -7.33 -2.31 -18.23
CA ARG A 57 -7.74 -2.99 -19.48
C ARG A 57 -6.60 -3.68 -20.22
N THR A 58 -5.35 -3.40 -19.85
CA THR A 58 -4.18 -3.94 -20.54
C THR A 58 -3.47 -4.93 -19.64
N TYR A 59 -3.54 -6.21 -19.99
CA TYR A 59 -2.86 -7.24 -19.23
C TYR A 59 -1.43 -7.46 -19.76
N PRO A 60 -0.36 -7.04 -19.06
CA PRO A 60 0.99 -7.26 -19.55
C PRO A 60 1.35 -8.76 -19.52
N PRO A 61 2.00 -9.30 -20.57
CA PRO A 61 2.49 -10.67 -20.57
C PRO A 61 3.53 -10.86 -19.44
N PRO A 62 3.57 -12.04 -18.79
CA PRO A 62 4.32 -12.22 -17.55
C PRO A 62 5.85 -12.08 -17.69
N SER A 63 6.40 -12.13 -18.91
CA SER A 63 7.79 -11.74 -19.21
C SER A 63 8.13 -10.33 -18.68
N LYS A 64 7.23 -9.35 -18.90
CA LYS A 64 7.43 -7.95 -18.49
C LYS A 64 7.37 -7.71 -16.98
N VAL A 65 6.98 -8.71 -16.19
CA VAL A 65 6.89 -8.62 -14.72
C VAL A 65 8.27 -8.76 -14.07
N ASN A 66 9.17 -9.55 -14.66
CA ASN A 66 10.47 -9.89 -14.09
C ASN A 66 11.67 -9.24 -14.79
N ASP A 67 11.53 -8.75 -16.03
CA ASP A 67 12.53 -7.88 -16.64
C ASP A 67 12.78 -6.67 -15.72
N GLY A 68 14.04 -6.24 -15.53
CA GLY A 68 14.38 -5.10 -14.65
C GLY A 68 13.69 -3.75 -14.95
N LYS A 69 12.89 -3.68 -16.01
CA LYS A 69 11.87 -2.66 -16.30
C LYS A 69 10.58 -2.77 -15.45
N SER A 70 10.48 -3.69 -14.48
CA SER A 70 9.39 -3.70 -13.46
C SER A 70 9.28 -2.39 -12.65
N ARG A 71 10.19 -1.42 -12.87
CA ARG A 71 10.04 -0.02 -12.47
C ARG A 71 8.64 0.53 -12.84
N LYS A 72 8.03 0.14 -13.97
CA LYS A 72 6.68 0.59 -14.38
C LYS A 72 5.55 0.24 -13.40
N VAL A 73 5.57 -0.92 -12.75
CA VAL A 73 4.55 -1.29 -11.73
C VAL A 73 4.59 -0.33 -10.52
N ASN A 74 5.70 0.37 -10.30
CA ASN A 74 5.84 1.38 -9.25
C ASN A 74 5.43 2.80 -9.71
N GLN A 75 4.98 2.96 -10.96
CA GLN A 75 4.38 4.21 -11.45
C GLN A 75 2.87 4.27 -11.18
N GLU A 76 2.25 3.11 -10.91
CA GLU A 76 0.83 3.01 -10.51
C GLU A 76 0.59 3.44 -9.05
N ILE A 77 1.60 3.35 -8.17
CA ILE A 77 1.45 3.64 -6.73
C ILE A 77 1.69 5.13 -6.45
N PRO A 78 0.76 5.84 -5.76
CA PRO A 78 0.99 7.22 -5.34
C PRO A 78 2.20 7.40 -4.42
N LYS A 79 2.93 8.50 -4.63
CA LYS A 79 4.16 8.81 -3.87
C LYS A 79 3.87 9.02 -2.38
N SER A 80 2.76 9.66 -2.04
CA SER A 80 2.27 9.92 -0.68
C SER A 80 2.06 8.61 0.10
N LEU A 81 1.29 7.67 -0.46
CA LEU A 81 1.07 6.34 0.13
C LEU A 81 2.39 5.59 0.37
N LEU A 82 3.30 5.63 -0.59
CA LEU A 82 4.60 4.96 -0.49
C LEU A 82 5.51 5.63 0.56
N HIS A 83 5.50 6.96 0.67
CA HIS A 83 6.21 7.70 1.71
C HIS A 83 5.63 7.41 3.10
N PHE A 84 4.31 7.44 3.25
CA PHE A 84 3.62 7.11 4.49
C PHE A 84 3.96 5.69 4.98
N LEU A 85 3.87 4.69 4.10
CA LEU A 85 4.20 3.31 4.44
C LEU A 85 5.70 3.12 4.74
N GLN A 86 6.60 3.92 4.15
CA GLN A 86 8.01 3.91 4.53
C GLN A 86 8.22 4.51 5.93
N GLU A 87 7.60 5.64 6.24
CA GLU A 87 7.66 6.24 7.58
C GLU A 87 7.08 5.31 8.65
N VAL A 88 5.95 4.64 8.39
CA VAL A 88 5.35 3.70 9.36
C VAL A 88 6.17 2.42 9.52
N ILE A 89 6.68 1.83 8.44
CA ILE A 89 7.29 0.48 8.48
C ILE A 89 8.81 0.52 8.71
N THR A 90 9.51 1.56 8.25
CA THR A 90 10.98 1.57 8.16
C THR A 90 11.69 2.55 9.10
N LYS A 91 11.02 3.59 9.61
CA LYS A 91 11.60 4.71 10.38
C LYS A 91 12.42 4.31 11.63
N ASN A 92 12.25 3.10 12.16
CA ASN A 92 13.01 2.60 13.31
C ASN A 92 13.47 1.12 13.19
N ARG A 93 13.57 0.55 11.97
CA ARG A 93 13.96 -0.87 11.80
C ARG A 93 15.31 -1.04 11.07
N ARG A 94 16.27 -1.69 11.74
CA ARG A 94 17.55 -2.15 11.15
C ARG A 94 17.27 -2.94 9.86
N LYS A 95 17.96 -2.60 8.76
CA LYS A 95 17.80 -3.10 7.37
C LYS A 95 17.04 -4.43 7.25
N ILE A 96 15.71 -4.38 7.16
CA ILE A 96 14.90 -5.53 6.72
C ILE A 96 15.04 -5.61 5.19
N THR A 97 15.71 -6.66 4.71
CA THR A 97 16.02 -6.90 3.29
C THR A 97 14.79 -6.85 2.37
N ASN A 98 13.61 -7.20 2.90
CA ASN A 98 12.35 -7.27 2.15
C ASN A 98 11.36 -6.13 2.48
N SER A 99 11.75 -5.08 3.23
CA SER A 99 10.84 -4.01 3.66
C SER A 99 10.16 -3.30 2.49
N LYS A 100 10.94 -2.89 1.47
CA LYS A 100 10.43 -2.20 0.27
C LYS A 100 9.40 -3.03 -0.48
N THR A 101 9.56 -4.36 -0.53
CA THR A 101 8.60 -5.27 -1.17
C THR A 101 7.32 -5.39 -0.34
N LYS A 102 7.42 -5.45 0.99
CA LYS A 102 6.26 -5.42 1.89
C LYS A 102 5.48 -4.12 1.77
N CYS A 103 6.14 -2.96 1.77
CA CYS A 103 5.49 -1.67 1.55
C CYS A 103 4.68 -1.66 0.25
N LYS A 104 5.25 -2.13 -0.87
CA LYS A 104 4.53 -2.22 -2.16
C LYS A 104 3.32 -3.15 -2.11
N LEU A 105 3.47 -4.35 -1.53
CA LEU A 105 2.35 -5.29 -1.40
C LEU A 105 1.20 -4.67 -0.61
N ILE A 106 1.52 -3.98 0.49
CA ILE A 106 0.54 -3.25 1.31
C ILE A 106 -0.06 -2.08 0.54
N SER A 107 0.73 -1.33 -0.24
CA SER A 107 0.20 -0.28 -1.13
C SER A 107 -0.83 -0.85 -2.11
N HIS A 108 -0.53 -1.96 -2.79
CA HIS A 108 -1.47 -2.60 -3.70
C HIS A 108 -2.72 -3.13 -2.99
N ALA A 109 -2.61 -3.66 -1.76
CA ALA A 109 -3.77 -4.08 -0.98
C ALA A 109 -4.66 -2.88 -0.57
N ILE A 110 -4.06 -1.77 -0.13
CA ILE A 110 -4.79 -0.53 0.21
C ILE A 110 -5.47 0.07 -1.03
N MET A 111 -4.77 0.12 -2.17
CA MET A 111 -5.35 0.56 -3.45
C MET A 111 -6.49 -0.35 -3.89
N ALA A 112 -6.34 -1.68 -3.79
CA ALA A 112 -7.39 -2.64 -4.10
C ALA A 112 -8.63 -2.49 -3.22
N ALA A 113 -8.47 -2.07 -1.97
CA ALA A 113 -9.58 -1.81 -1.04
C ALA A 113 -10.26 -0.44 -1.28
N LEU A 114 -9.55 0.55 -1.83
CA LEU A 114 -10.05 1.91 -2.03
C LEU A 114 -10.58 2.20 -3.45
N GLN A 115 -10.21 1.39 -4.45
CA GLN A 115 -10.52 1.63 -5.87
C GLN A 115 -11.43 0.52 -6.42
N GLU A 116 -12.70 0.85 -6.69
CA GLU A 116 -13.76 -0.13 -6.98
C GLU A 116 -13.49 -1.01 -8.21
N GLN A 117 -13.64 -2.33 -8.02
CA GLN A 117 -13.72 -3.46 -8.99
C GLN A 117 -12.61 -3.63 -10.06
N SER A 118 -11.87 -2.57 -10.36
CA SER A 118 -11.05 -2.38 -11.56
C SER A 118 -9.55 -2.45 -11.29
N PHE A 119 -9.11 -2.40 -10.03
CA PHE A 119 -7.70 -2.56 -9.68
C PHE A 119 -7.26 -4.04 -9.74
N SER A 120 -6.79 -4.48 -10.90
CA SER A 120 -6.09 -5.76 -11.05
C SER A 120 -4.61 -5.60 -10.75
N SER A 121 -4.23 -5.57 -9.47
CA SER A 121 -2.80 -5.56 -9.08
C SER A 121 -2.08 -6.74 -9.71
N GLN A 122 -1.14 -6.44 -10.62
CA GLN A 122 -0.33 -7.44 -11.31
C GLN A 122 0.44 -8.35 -10.33
N LEU A 123 0.77 -7.84 -9.14
CA LEU A 123 1.44 -8.62 -8.07
C LEU A 123 0.49 -9.61 -7.38
N LEU A 124 -0.68 -9.16 -6.92
CA LEU A 124 -1.67 -10.07 -6.29
C LEU A 124 -2.12 -11.16 -7.26
N LEU A 125 -2.23 -10.80 -8.53
CA LEU A 125 -2.79 -11.63 -9.57
C LEU A 125 -1.74 -12.63 -10.13
N SER A 126 -0.47 -12.23 -10.30
CA SER A 126 0.62 -13.19 -10.59
C SER A 126 0.88 -14.16 -9.43
N LEU A 127 0.72 -13.72 -8.18
CA LEU A 127 0.71 -14.59 -7.00
C LEU A 127 -0.44 -15.61 -7.07
N SER A 128 -1.65 -15.16 -7.39
CA SER A 128 -2.85 -16.01 -7.48
C SER A 128 -2.71 -17.11 -8.54
N VAL A 129 -2.16 -16.76 -9.71
CA VAL A 129 -1.88 -17.71 -10.80
C VAL A 129 -0.81 -18.71 -10.40
N SER A 130 0.23 -18.28 -9.68
CA SER A 130 1.28 -19.15 -9.16
C SER A 130 0.74 -20.14 -8.12
N LEU A 131 -0.17 -19.69 -7.25
CA LEU A 131 -0.87 -20.54 -6.30
C LEU A 131 -1.85 -21.50 -6.99
N HIS A 132 -2.56 -21.03 -8.02
CA HIS A 132 -3.46 -21.88 -8.81
C HIS A 132 -2.70 -23.03 -9.50
N ARG A 133 -1.59 -22.71 -10.18
CA ARG A 133 -0.73 -23.72 -10.82
C ARG A 133 -0.15 -24.74 -9.85
N ARG A 134 0.18 -24.32 -8.62
CA ARG A 134 0.81 -25.17 -7.61
C ARG A 134 -0.17 -26.04 -6.82
N TYR A 135 -1.36 -25.52 -6.50
CA TYR A 135 -2.29 -26.17 -5.57
C TYR A 135 -3.66 -26.53 -6.19
N ARG A 136 -4.01 -25.96 -7.35
CA ARG A 136 -5.29 -26.15 -8.07
C ARG A 136 -6.55 -26.03 -7.19
N SER A 137 -6.48 -25.25 -6.11
CA SER A 137 -7.56 -25.08 -5.14
C SER A 137 -8.20 -23.70 -5.28
N GLU A 138 -9.46 -23.67 -5.70
CA GLU A 138 -10.32 -22.48 -5.73
C GLU A 138 -10.50 -21.91 -4.32
N ARG A 139 -10.89 -22.75 -3.34
CA ARG A 139 -11.05 -22.36 -1.93
C ARG A 139 -9.82 -21.66 -1.34
N LEU A 140 -8.61 -22.08 -1.70
CA LEU A 140 -7.37 -21.43 -1.24
C LEU A 140 -7.23 -20.00 -1.80
N ILE A 141 -7.57 -19.82 -3.08
CA ILE A 141 -7.50 -18.52 -3.76
C ILE A 141 -8.60 -17.60 -3.21
N ASP A 142 -9.81 -18.09 -2.99
CA ASP A 142 -10.92 -17.31 -2.44
C ASP A 142 -10.68 -16.90 -0.98
N MET A 143 -10.10 -17.79 -0.15
CA MET A 143 -9.65 -17.40 1.20
C MET A 143 -8.62 -16.27 1.14
N LEU A 144 -7.60 -16.37 0.28
CA LEU A 144 -6.59 -15.32 0.14
C LEU A 144 -7.13 -14.04 -0.51
N TYR A 145 -8.15 -14.14 -1.36
CA TYR A 145 -8.85 -13.01 -1.97
C TYR A 145 -9.68 -12.27 -0.92
N SER A 146 -10.41 -12.99 -0.06
CA SER A 146 -11.16 -12.39 1.07
C SER A 146 -10.26 -11.64 2.06
N LEU A 147 -8.99 -12.03 2.16
CA LEU A 147 -7.96 -11.36 2.96
C LEU A 147 -7.20 -10.25 2.21
N GLY A 148 -7.52 -9.98 0.93
CA GLY A 148 -6.86 -8.97 0.11
C GLY A 148 -5.43 -9.33 -0.38
N PHE A 149 -5.01 -10.59 -0.23
CA PHE A 149 -3.68 -11.08 -0.62
C PHE A 149 -3.64 -11.81 -1.97
N ALA A 150 -4.80 -12.08 -2.57
CA ALA A 150 -4.94 -12.65 -3.90
C ALA A 150 -5.94 -11.83 -4.74
N ALA A 151 -6.01 -12.14 -6.04
CA ALA A 151 -7.11 -11.75 -6.90
C ALA A 151 -8.16 -12.88 -6.92
N SER A 152 -9.42 -12.53 -7.18
CA SER A 152 -10.53 -13.48 -7.32
C SER A 152 -10.19 -14.65 -8.26
N TYR A 153 -10.71 -15.84 -7.96
CA TYR A 153 -10.50 -17.03 -8.78
C TYR A 153 -10.84 -16.80 -10.27
N GLY A 154 -11.97 -16.16 -10.58
CA GLY A 154 -12.37 -15.84 -11.96
C GLY A 154 -11.33 -15.03 -12.76
N LYS A 155 -10.79 -13.94 -12.19
CA LYS A 155 -9.70 -13.16 -12.82
C LYS A 155 -8.42 -13.98 -13.00
N THR A 156 -8.13 -14.89 -12.07
CA THR A 156 -6.96 -15.80 -12.13
C THR A 156 -7.07 -16.78 -13.30
N VAL A 157 -8.24 -17.40 -13.47
CA VAL A 157 -8.51 -18.34 -14.59
C VAL A 157 -8.56 -17.60 -15.93
N GLN A 158 -9.21 -16.43 -16.02
CA GLN A 158 -9.23 -15.59 -17.23
C GLN A 158 -7.82 -15.23 -17.71
N TYR A 159 -6.90 -14.95 -16.79
CA TYR A 159 -5.50 -14.71 -17.17
C TYR A 159 -4.78 -15.97 -17.61
N GLU A 160 -4.94 -17.10 -16.90
CA GLU A 160 -4.28 -18.34 -17.33
C GLU A 160 -4.68 -18.69 -18.76
N ILE A 161 -5.97 -18.62 -19.08
CA ILE A 161 -6.52 -18.75 -20.43
C ILE A 161 -5.85 -17.75 -21.39
N SER A 162 -5.78 -16.47 -21.01
CA SER A 162 -5.12 -15.42 -21.82
C SER A 162 -3.62 -15.67 -22.07
N THR A 163 -2.91 -16.29 -21.12
CA THR A 163 -1.51 -16.71 -21.28
C THR A 163 -1.34 -17.99 -22.08
N ALA A 164 -2.36 -18.86 -22.15
CA ALA A 164 -2.37 -20.03 -23.02
C ALA A 164 -2.48 -19.62 -24.50
N TYR A 165 -3.26 -18.58 -24.81
CA TYR A 165 -3.32 -17.98 -26.15
C TYR A 165 -2.08 -17.16 -26.53
N HIS A 166 -1.28 -16.70 -25.55
CA HIS A 166 -0.02 -15.97 -25.75
C HIS A 166 1.15 -16.66 -25.03
N PRO A 167 1.55 -17.87 -25.48
CA PRO A 167 2.55 -18.67 -24.80
C PRO A 167 3.87 -17.92 -24.68
N GLN A 168 4.35 -17.75 -23.45
CA GLN A 168 5.65 -17.14 -23.20
C GLN A 168 6.77 -18.12 -23.55
N PRO A 169 7.93 -17.65 -24.04
CA PRO A 169 9.11 -18.50 -24.16
C PRO A 169 9.47 -19.07 -22.79
N ARG A 170 9.69 -20.39 -22.71
CA ARG A 170 10.18 -21.06 -21.50
C ARG A 170 11.62 -20.61 -21.23
N ILE A 171 11.79 -19.55 -20.45
CA ILE A 171 13.09 -19.19 -19.88
C ILE A 171 13.41 -20.25 -18.81
N LEU A 172 14.10 -21.31 -19.23
CA LEU A 172 14.78 -22.21 -18.32
C LEU A 172 15.78 -21.37 -17.50
N SER A 173 15.71 -21.44 -16.17
CA SER A 173 16.68 -20.76 -15.33
C SER A 173 18.06 -21.33 -15.58
N SER A 174 19.05 -20.49 -15.85
CA SER A 174 20.46 -20.86 -15.88
C SER A 174 20.91 -21.33 -14.49
N LYS A 175 20.67 -22.61 -14.21
CA LYS A 175 21.16 -23.43 -13.08
C LYS A 175 20.64 -24.88 -13.18
N SER A 176 20.96 -25.55 -14.27
CA SER A 176 21.02 -27.02 -14.34
C SER A 176 22.41 -27.41 -14.82
N GLY A 177 23.35 -27.52 -13.88
CA GLY A 177 24.65 -28.11 -14.15
C GLY A 177 24.60 -29.63 -13.99
N GLY A 178 25.38 -30.35 -14.80
CA GLY A 178 25.81 -31.72 -14.54
C GLY A 178 24.98 -32.84 -15.18
N ALA A 179 25.55 -33.46 -16.23
CA ALA A 179 25.19 -34.76 -16.81
C ALA A 179 23.73 -34.89 -17.36
N ILE A 180 23.32 -35.89 -18.14
CA ILE A 180 24.00 -37.02 -18.81
C ILE A 180 23.48 -37.01 -20.27
N SER A 181 24.23 -37.40 -21.30
CA SER A 181 25.59 -37.98 -21.30
C SER A 181 26.52 -37.16 -22.17
#